data_AF-A0A4C2EC07-F1
#
_entry.id   AF-A0A4C2EC07-F1
#
_cell.length_a   1.000
_cell.length_b   1.000
_cell.length_c   1.000
_cell.angle_alpha   90.00
_cell.angle_beta   90.00
_cell.angle_gamma   90.00
#
_symmetry.space_group_name_H-M   'P 1'
#
loop_
_entity.id
_entity.type
_entity.pdbx_description
1 polymer ?
#
loop_
_entity_poly.entity_id
_entity_poly.type
_entity_poly.pdbx_seq_one_letter_code
_entity_poly.pdbx_strand_id
1 'polypeptide(L)'
;ALHPNGNIGWRRISKEPMAIVLNLGISNNWAYIDWEMILFPVTMSIDFVRIYQPNDSVSITCDPPDRPTYDYIEQHKNAYYNVNLTSWEDAGYRFPKNILTGNCKSSSYQSKKNKNKN
;
A
#
# COMPACT_ATOMS: atom_id res chain seq x y z
N ALA A 1 19.48 -4.13 6.85
CA ALA A 1 18.88 -3.12 5.94
C ALA A 1 17.63 -2.41 6.52
N LEU A 2 16.85 -3.03 7.42
CA LEU A 2 15.62 -2.44 7.99
C LEU A 2 15.73 -1.96 9.44
N HIS A 3 16.84 -2.28 10.11
CA HIS A 3 17.09 -1.83 11.49
C HIS A 3 17.53 -0.37 11.49
N PRO A 4 17.05 0.45 12.45
CA PRO A 4 17.50 1.83 12.57
C PRO A 4 19.03 1.91 12.78
N ASN A 5 19.63 2.88 12.11
CA ASN A 5 21.05 3.23 12.20
C ASN A 5 21.10 4.74 12.35
N GLY A 6 21.74 5.24 13.42
CA GLY A 6 22.26 6.60 13.57
C GLY A 6 21.26 7.74 13.34
N ASN A 7 20.86 7.92 12.08
CA ASN A 7 19.96 8.97 11.57
C ASN A 7 18.74 8.44 10.78
N ILE A 8 18.55 7.12 10.70
CA ILE A 8 17.48 6.48 9.91
C ILE A 8 16.62 5.65 10.87
N GLY A 9 15.34 6.02 11.00
CA GLY A 9 14.35 5.29 11.78
C GLY A 9 13.85 4.01 11.11
N TRP A 10 12.87 3.34 11.73
CA TRP A 10 12.24 2.14 11.17
C TRP A 10 11.57 2.43 9.82
N ARG A 11 11.98 1.70 8.77
CA ARG A 11 11.24 1.70 7.50
C ARG A 11 10.15 0.64 7.55
N ARG A 12 8.92 1.07 7.78
CA ARG A 12 7.75 0.20 7.64
C ARG A 12 7.51 -0.04 6.15
N ILE A 13 7.60 -1.29 5.72
CA ILE A 13 7.25 -1.71 4.37
C ILE A 13 5.81 -2.22 4.40
N SER A 14 5.02 -1.88 3.38
CA SER A 14 3.67 -2.44 3.24
C SER A 14 3.75 -3.96 3.18
N LYS A 15 2.84 -4.64 3.89
CA LYS A 15 2.67 -6.10 3.82
C LYS A 15 1.64 -6.51 2.77
N GLU A 16 1.04 -5.54 2.10
CA GLU A 16 0.06 -5.76 1.04
C GLU A 16 0.78 -5.88 -0.30
N PRO A 17 0.22 -6.62 -1.28
CA PRO A 17 0.74 -6.65 -2.62
C PRO A 17 0.90 -5.24 -3.20
N MET A 18 2.06 -4.94 -3.78
CA MET A 18 2.34 -3.64 -4.39
C MET A 18 2.70 -3.83 -5.86
N ALA A 19 2.35 -2.85 -6.68
CA ALA A 19 2.80 -2.74 -8.06
C ALA A 19 3.78 -1.57 -8.20
N ILE A 20 4.73 -1.69 -9.12
CA ILE A 20 5.60 -0.58 -9.50
C ILE A 20 4.85 0.27 -10.52
N VAL A 21 4.67 1.55 -10.22
CA VAL A 21 4.07 2.54 -11.12
C VAL A 21 5.15 3.56 -11.48
N LEU A 22 5.41 3.72 -12.78
CA LEU A 22 6.35 4.68 -13.33
C LEU A 22 5.54 5.66 -14.18
N ASN A 23 5.51 6.93 -13.79
CA ASN A 23 4.70 7.96 -14.44
C ASN A 23 5.51 9.23 -14.73
N LEU A 24 5.13 9.93 -15.80
CA LEU A 24 5.55 11.29 -16.10
C LEU A 24 4.31 12.18 -15.95
N GLY A 25 4.32 13.08 -14.96
CA GLY A 25 3.18 13.94 -14.66
C GLY A 25 3.61 15.35 -14.26
N ILE A 26 2.70 16.31 -14.44
CA ILE A 26 2.90 17.73 -14.12
C ILE A 26 1.69 18.25 -13.33
N SER A 27 1.93 19.02 -12.27
CA SER A 27 0.88 19.58 -11.42
C SER A 27 1.32 20.86 -10.73
N ASN A 28 0.50 21.91 -10.83
CA ASN A 28 0.71 23.19 -10.12
C ASN A 28 0.65 23.05 -8.60
N ASN A 29 0.18 21.91 -8.07
CA ASN A 29 0.06 21.67 -6.63
C ASN A 29 1.29 20.98 -6.01
N TRP A 30 2.29 20.58 -6.81
CA TRP A 30 3.53 19.97 -6.32
C TRP A 30 4.70 20.95 -6.27
N ALA A 31 4.85 21.76 -7.31
CA ALA A 31 5.88 22.78 -7.44
C ALA A 31 5.43 23.88 -8.42
N TYR A 32 6.14 25.02 -8.41
CA TYR A 32 5.97 26.07 -9.43
C TYR A 32 6.36 25.53 -10.81
N ILE A 33 5.58 25.88 -11.84
CA ILE A 33 5.80 25.45 -13.22
C ILE A 33 6.06 26.66 -14.11
N ASP A 34 7.23 26.67 -14.75
CA ASP A 34 7.55 27.61 -15.82
C ASP A 34 7.12 27.01 -17.17
N TRP A 35 5.96 27.44 -17.65
CA TRP A 35 5.35 26.89 -18.86
C TRP A 35 6.05 27.29 -20.16
N GLU A 36 6.75 28.43 -20.17
CA GLU A 36 7.44 28.93 -21.36
C GLU A 36 8.69 28.11 -21.67
N MET A 37 9.25 27.46 -20.66
CA MET A 37 10.46 26.64 -20.78
C MET A 37 10.18 25.15 -21.05
N ILE A 38 8.90 24.75 -21.18
CA ILE A 38 8.53 23.35 -21.46
C ILE A 38 8.15 23.20 -22.93
N LEU A 39 8.92 22.39 -23.65
CA LEU A 39 8.69 22.08 -25.06
C LEU A 39 8.04 20.69 -25.20
N PHE A 40 6.80 20.65 -25.66
CA PHE A 40 6.06 19.42 -25.90
C PHE A 40 6.26 18.88 -27.33
N PRO A 41 6.27 17.54 -27.53
CA PRO A 41 6.10 16.49 -26.52
C PRO A 41 7.36 16.24 -25.68
N VAL A 42 7.16 15.92 -24.39
CA VAL A 42 8.23 15.48 -23.49
C VAL A 42 8.22 13.96 -23.34
N THR A 43 9.40 13.36 -23.22
CA THR A 43 9.56 11.90 -23.17
C THR A 43 10.32 11.49 -21.91
N MET A 44 9.74 10.56 -21.15
CA MET A 44 10.43 9.83 -20.09
C MET A 44 10.86 8.47 -20.65
N SER A 45 12.18 8.27 -20.80
CA SER A 45 12.77 7.01 -21.26
C SER A 45 13.23 6.18 -20.06
N ILE A 46 13.00 4.87 -20.11
CA ILE A 46 13.36 3.93 -19.03
C ILE A 46 14.15 2.78 -19.66
N ASP A 47 15.45 2.71 -19.38
CA ASP A 47 16.33 1.71 -19.99
C ASP A 47 16.12 0.32 -19.39
N PHE A 48 16.02 0.22 -18.07
CA PHE A 48 15.73 -1.04 -17.39
C PHE A 48 15.21 -0.81 -15.96
N VAL A 49 14.49 -1.80 -15.46
CA VAL A 49 14.10 -1.91 -14.05
C VAL A 49 14.75 -3.18 -13.49
N ARG A 50 15.39 -3.09 -12.31
CA ARG A 50 15.90 -4.26 -11.58
C ARG A 50 15.21 -4.37 -10.24
N ILE A 51 14.75 -5.57 -9.93
CA ILE A 51 14.16 -5.91 -8.65
C ILE A 51 15.07 -6.95 -8.00
N TYR A 52 15.55 -6.66 -6.80
CA TYR A 52 16.39 -7.57 -6.03
C TYR A 52 15.56 -8.18 -4.91
N GLN A 53 15.39 -9.49 -4.96
CA GLN A 53 14.82 -10.30 -3.89
C GLN A 53 15.93 -11.21 -3.34
N PRO A 54 16.11 -11.33 -2.01
CA PRO A 54 17.06 -12.28 -1.46
C PRO A 54 16.73 -13.70 -1.92
N ASN A 55 17.75 -14.45 -2.37
CA ASN A 55 17.60 -15.78 -3.01
C ASN A 55 16.86 -16.81 -2.13
N ASP A 56 16.94 -16.65 -0.82
CA ASP A 56 16.33 -17.48 0.21
C ASP A 56 14.90 -17.05 0.58
N SER A 57 14.40 -15.96 0.00
CA SER A 57 13.10 -15.35 0.32
C SER A 57 12.23 -15.12 -0.93
N VAL A 58 12.27 -16.07 -1.86
CA VAL A 58 11.44 -16.05 -3.06
C VAL A 58 9.99 -16.38 -2.70
N SER A 59 9.19 -15.32 -2.53
CA SER A 59 7.75 -15.42 -2.47
C SER A 59 7.18 -14.58 -3.61
N ILE A 60 6.67 -15.26 -4.64
CA ILE A 60 5.95 -14.66 -5.78
C ILE A 60 4.45 -14.96 -5.63
N THR A 61 3.97 -15.25 -4.42
CA THR A 61 2.54 -15.45 -4.17
C THR A 61 1.90 -14.13 -3.75
N CYS A 62 0.77 -13.81 -4.37
CA CYS A 62 -0.13 -12.74 -3.92
C CYS A 62 -1.00 -13.18 -2.73
N ASP A 63 -0.87 -14.44 -2.30
CA ASP A 63 -1.68 -15.11 -1.28
C ASP A 63 -0.80 -15.84 -0.25
N PRO A 64 -0.08 -15.10 0.63
CA PRO A 64 0.70 -15.73 1.69
C PRO A 64 -0.22 -16.27 2.81
N PRO A 65 0.18 -17.31 3.56
CA PRO A 65 -0.67 -17.95 4.58
C PRO A 65 -1.17 -17.00 5.68
N ASP A 66 -0.42 -15.92 5.96
CA ASP A 66 -0.80 -14.91 6.94
C ASP A 66 -1.67 -13.77 6.34
N ARG A 67 -1.87 -13.74 5.01
CA ARG A 67 -2.76 -12.81 4.29
C ARG A 67 -3.48 -13.58 3.15
N PRO A 68 -4.58 -14.30 3.44
CA PRO A 68 -5.34 -15.05 2.45
C PRO A 68 -6.17 -14.10 1.56
N THR A 69 -5.46 -13.35 0.71
CA THR A 69 -6.00 -12.35 -0.21
C THR A 69 -6.93 -12.99 -1.23
N TYR A 70 -6.58 -14.18 -1.74
CA TYR A 70 -7.40 -14.90 -2.71
C TYR A 70 -8.78 -15.24 -2.14
N ASP A 71 -8.81 -15.90 -0.97
CA ASP A 71 -10.05 -16.25 -0.29
C ASP A 71 -10.88 -15.02 0.06
N TYR A 72 -10.22 -13.92 0.44
CA TYR A 72 -10.89 -12.66 0.74
C TYR A 72 -11.58 -12.06 -0.49
N ILE A 73 -10.89 -12.01 -1.64
CA ILE A 73 -11.45 -11.53 -2.92
C ILE A 73 -12.60 -12.43 -3.37
N GLU A 74 -12.44 -13.75 -3.27
CA GLU A 74 -13.50 -14.71 -3.63
C GLU A 74 -14.76 -14.53 -2.79
N GLN A 75 -14.62 -14.22 -1.49
CA GLN A 75 -15.75 -13.92 -0.60
C GLN A 75 -16.39 -12.54 -0.88
N HIS A 76 -15.67 -11.63 -1.54
CA HIS A 76 -16.07 -10.24 -1.77
C HIS A 76 -16.12 -9.84 -3.25
N LYS A 77 -16.43 -10.78 -4.16
CA LYS A 77 -16.36 -10.57 -5.62
C LYS A 77 -17.01 -9.29 -6.12
N ASN A 78 -18.18 -8.93 -5.59
CA ASN A 78 -18.89 -7.73 -6.04
C ASN A 78 -18.05 -6.46 -5.86
N ALA A 79 -17.29 -6.36 -4.77
CA ALA A 79 -16.43 -5.20 -4.50
C ALA A 79 -15.21 -5.13 -5.43
N TYR A 80 -14.73 -6.27 -5.93
CA TYR A 80 -13.48 -6.36 -6.71
C TYR A 80 -13.68 -6.49 -8.22
N TYR A 81 -14.84 -6.98 -8.67
CA TYR A 81 -15.13 -7.22 -10.10
C TYR A 81 -16.16 -6.27 -10.69
N ASN A 82 -16.83 -5.44 -9.89
CA ASN A 82 -17.79 -4.46 -10.38
C ASN A 82 -17.30 -3.03 -10.15
N VAL A 83 -16.80 -2.40 -11.21
CA VAL A 83 -16.25 -1.04 -11.18
C VAL A 83 -17.27 0.05 -10.82
N ASN A 84 -18.57 -0.25 -10.90
CA ASN A 84 -19.63 0.71 -10.57
C ASN A 84 -19.92 0.76 -9.06
N LEU A 85 -19.43 -0.20 -8.27
CA LEU A 85 -19.63 -0.25 -6.83
C LEU A 85 -18.44 0.40 -6.15
N THR A 86 -18.63 1.61 -5.63
CA THR A 86 -17.54 2.43 -5.06
C THR A 86 -17.51 2.43 -3.54
N SER A 87 -18.50 1.81 -2.89
CA SER A 87 -18.54 1.61 -1.44
C SER A 87 -18.80 0.15 -1.07
N TRP A 88 -18.40 -0.22 0.15
CA TRP A 88 -18.66 -1.56 0.68
C TRP A 88 -20.16 -1.85 0.82
N GLU A 89 -20.95 -0.82 1.16
CA GLU A 89 -22.40 -0.93 1.30
C GLU A 89 -23.07 -1.20 -0.06
N ASP A 90 -22.64 -0.51 -1.12
CA ASP A 90 -23.11 -0.76 -2.49
C ASP A 90 -22.75 -2.17 -2.97
N ALA A 91 -21.62 -2.70 -2.52
CA ALA A 91 -21.19 -4.07 -2.79
C ALA A 91 -21.94 -5.14 -1.95
N GLY A 92 -22.80 -4.73 -1.01
CA GLY A 92 -23.58 -5.62 -0.16
C GLY A 92 -22.83 -6.13 1.08
N TYR A 93 -21.73 -5.47 1.46
CA TYR A 93 -20.87 -5.88 2.56
C TYR A 93 -20.77 -4.78 3.63
N ARG A 94 -20.35 -5.17 4.84
CA ARG A 94 -20.06 -4.20 5.90
C ARG A 94 -18.62 -3.73 5.79
N PHE A 95 -18.39 -2.43 6.00
CA PHE A 95 -17.05 -1.87 6.01
C PHE A 95 -16.12 -2.61 7.00
N PRO A 96 -14.92 -3.04 6.58
CA PRO A 96 -14.00 -3.78 7.43
C PRO A 96 -13.52 -2.92 8.60
N LYS A 97 -13.65 -3.45 9.82
CA LYS A 97 -13.26 -2.74 11.05
C LYS A 97 -11.76 -2.82 11.26
N ASN A 98 -11.16 -1.71 11.69
CA ASN A 98 -9.76 -1.67 12.14
C ASN A 98 -9.67 -1.36 13.65
N ILE A 99 -8.47 -1.47 14.22
CA ILE A 99 -8.22 -1.25 15.65
C ILE A 99 -8.32 0.24 16.02
N LEU A 100 -7.95 1.13 15.10
CA LEU A 100 -7.84 2.57 15.35
C LEU A 100 -9.20 3.25 15.47
N THR A 101 -10.20 2.81 14.69
CA THR A 101 -11.52 3.46 14.62
C THR A 101 -12.69 2.49 14.82
N GLY A 102 -12.47 1.18 14.67
CA GLY A 102 -13.55 0.18 14.61
C GLY A 102 -13.76 -0.66 15.86
N ASN A 103 -13.06 -0.37 16.98
CA ASN A 103 -13.06 -1.21 18.20
C ASN A 103 -12.78 -2.69 17.91
N CYS A 104 -11.95 -2.97 16.90
CA CYS A 104 -11.56 -4.33 16.53
C CYS A 104 -10.44 -4.82 17.47
N LYS A 105 -10.59 -6.03 18.03
CA LYS A 105 -9.51 -6.70 18.77
C LYS A 105 -8.76 -7.62 17.82
N SER A 106 -7.58 -7.21 17.38
CA SER A 106 -6.67 -8.10 16.68
C SER A 106 -6.03 -9.08 17.68
N SER A 107 -5.98 -10.36 17.32
CA SER A 107 -5.25 -11.38 18.10
C SER A 107 -3.74 -11.12 18.19
N SER A 108 -3.20 -10.25 17.32
CA SER A 108 -1.76 -9.97 17.20
C SER A 108 -1.35 -8.57 17.70
N TYR A 109 -2.28 -7.71 18.13
CA TYR A 109 -1.98 -6.36 18.60
C TYR A 109 -2.43 -6.15 20.04
N GLN A 110 -1.46 -6.02 20.95
CA GLN A 110 -1.71 -5.56 22.31
C GLN A 110 -1.52 -4.03 22.35
N SER A 111 -2.60 -3.29 22.56
CA SER A 111 -2.52 -1.86 22.85
C SER A 111 -1.69 -1.68 24.12
N LYS A 112 -0.51 -1.04 24.01
CA LYS A 112 0.26 -0.64 25.18
C LYS A 112 -0.57 0.42 25.91
N LYS A 113 -1.31 0.01 26.93
CA LYS A 113 -1.87 0.95 27.92
C LYS A 113 -0.68 1.70 28.51
N ASN A 114 -0.62 3.01 28.28
CA ASN A 114 0.29 3.89 29.02
C ASN A 114 0.02 3.68 30.51
N LYS A 115 0.93 2.98 31.20
CA LYS A 115 0.96 2.99 32.66
C LYS A 115 1.23 4.42 33.06
N ASN A 116 0.23 5.07 33.66
CA ASN A 116 0.41 6.31 34.39
C ASN A 116 1.64 6.16 35.29
N LYS A 117 2.64 7.02 35.06
CA LYS A 117 3.71 7.28 36.02
C LYS A 117 3.06 7.93 37.24
N ASN A 118 2.89 7.16 38.31
CA ASN A 118 2.97 7.69 39.66
C ASN A 118 4.42 7.62 40.09
#